data_AF-A0A8G1RV81-F1
#
_entry.id   AF-A0A8G1RV81-F1
#
_cell.length_a   1.000
_cell.length_b   1.000
_cell.length_c   1.000
_cell.angle_alpha   90.00
_cell.angle_beta   90.00
_cell.angle_gamma   90.00
#
_symmetry.space_group_name_H-M   'P 1'
#
loop_
_entity.id
_entity.type
_entity.pdbx_description
1 polymer ?
#
loop_
_entity_poly.entity_id
_entity_poly.type
_entity_poly.pdbx_seq_one_letter_code
_entity_poly.pdbx_strand_id
1 'polypeptide(L)'
;MKFWNTVIKDVQSGLRLGDIKICLFAYYGHPVTGVNWRDLDYAYTPTTFGIASHIALAPRPGLYSVSIGLFYTVDEVREVVALRTTRGFDDEFTIDRTAMDYLYKLTSAHPGMVAAMVDILFNAHCDLSKQGKIHTITMDHVLEVLKDESQFFKSIDNHGAFRSFPSHSALTSKALDVLGQILAKGSISFDFDDAAMWMCYMRGWVHRTLQEYTSEDVVVLPSRLHEM
;
A
#
# COMPACT_ATOMS: atom_id res chain seq x y z
N MET A 1 29.77 6.60 -1.16
CA MET A 1 29.72 7.94 -0.53
C MET A 1 29.60 9.13 -1.50
N LYS A 2 30.16 9.09 -2.73
CA LYS A 2 30.08 10.20 -3.70
C LYS A 2 28.63 10.59 -4.08
N PHE A 3 27.78 9.61 -4.43
CA PHE A 3 26.38 9.88 -4.79
C PHE A 3 25.61 10.68 -3.74
N TRP A 4 25.70 10.31 -2.46
CA TRP A 4 25.07 11.03 -1.36
C TRP A 4 25.64 12.44 -1.20
N ASN A 5 26.96 12.56 -1.06
CA ASN A 5 27.60 13.81 -0.71
C ASN A 5 27.66 14.84 -1.85
N THR A 6 27.51 14.41 -3.10
CA THR A 6 27.46 15.32 -4.25
C THR A 6 26.07 15.37 -4.85
N VAL A 7 25.52 14.27 -5.36
CA VAL A 7 24.26 14.33 -6.12
C VAL A 7 23.08 14.68 -5.22
N ILE A 8 22.88 13.94 -4.13
CA ILE A 8 21.73 14.15 -3.23
C ILE A 8 21.85 15.50 -2.51
N LYS A 9 23.01 15.78 -1.89
CA LYS A 9 23.22 17.03 -1.14
C LYS A 9 23.21 18.27 -2.04
N ASP A 10 23.80 18.24 -3.23
CA ASP A 10 23.77 19.40 -4.13
C ASP A 10 22.34 19.71 -4.60
N VAL A 11 21.51 18.68 -4.85
CA VAL A 11 20.10 18.87 -5.22
C VAL A 11 19.30 19.39 -4.03
N GLN A 12 19.48 18.83 -2.82
CA GLN A 12 18.75 19.26 -1.63
C GLN A 12 19.10 20.70 -1.20
N SER A 13 20.36 21.11 -1.37
CA SER A 13 20.84 22.46 -1.04
C SER A 13 20.58 23.50 -2.13
N GLY A 14 19.98 23.11 -3.26
CA GLY A 14 19.72 24.00 -4.39
C GLY A 14 20.97 24.41 -5.17
N LEU A 15 22.11 23.76 -4.93
CA LEU A 15 23.39 24.03 -5.62
C LEU A 15 23.42 23.50 -7.06
N ARG A 16 22.60 22.48 -7.38
CA ARG A 16 22.38 22.04 -8.76
C ARG A 16 21.12 22.68 -9.32
N LEU A 17 21.30 23.61 -10.26
CA LEU A 17 20.24 24.19 -11.08
C LEU A 17 19.72 23.14 -12.08
N GLY A 18 18.56 22.57 -11.81
CA GLY A 18 17.82 21.68 -12.71
C GLY A 18 16.68 20.94 -12.01
N ASP A 19 15.63 20.60 -12.75
CA ASP A 19 14.39 19.93 -12.29
C ASP A 19 14.57 18.46 -11.87
N ILE A 20 15.76 18.06 -11.41
CA ILE A 20 16.00 16.68 -11.01
C ILE A 20 15.25 16.41 -9.70
N LYS A 21 14.15 15.65 -9.81
CA LYS A 21 13.43 15.08 -8.66
C LYS A 21 14.00 13.70 -8.36
N ILE A 22 14.51 13.50 -7.14
CA ILE A 22 15.06 12.23 -6.69
C ILE A 22 14.12 11.64 -5.65
N CYS A 23 13.61 10.44 -5.90
CA CYS A 23 12.84 9.65 -4.94
C CYS A 23 13.72 8.52 -4.40
N LEU A 24 13.86 8.44 -3.09
CA LEU A 24 14.63 7.40 -2.42
C LEU A 24 13.65 6.41 -1.78
N PHE A 25 13.77 5.13 -2.13
CA PHE A 25 13.02 4.05 -1.52
C PHE A 25 13.94 3.25 -0.60
N ALA A 26 13.59 3.16 0.68
CA ALA A 26 14.23 2.22 1.60
C ALA A 26 13.45 0.90 1.55
N TYR A 27 14.16 -0.22 1.31
CA TYR A 27 13.55 -1.55 1.25
C TYR A 27 12.92 -1.93 2.60
N TYR A 28 13.52 -1.47 3.71
CA TYR A 28 12.99 -1.50 5.07
C TYR A 28 13.61 -0.37 5.90
N GLY A 29 12.89 0.14 6.91
CA GLY A 29 13.45 1.15 7.80
C GLY A 29 12.41 1.85 8.67
N HIS A 30 12.90 2.74 9.53
CA HIS A 30 12.01 3.57 10.34
C HIS A 30 11.22 4.53 9.44
N PRO A 31 9.91 4.78 9.70
CA PRO A 31 9.04 5.64 8.88
C PRO A 31 9.44 7.13 8.80
N VAL A 32 10.58 7.51 9.38
CA VAL A 32 11.08 8.90 9.45
C VAL A 32 12.49 8.98 8.90
N THR A 33 13.38 8.09 9.34
CA THR A 33 14.80 8.14 8.97
C THR A 33 15.15 7.19 7.82
N GLY A 34 14.27 6.26 7.46
CA GLY A 34 14.52 5.22 6.46
C GLY A 34 15.56 4.16 6.88
N VAL A 35 16.11 4.26 8.10
CA VAL A 35 17.12 3.33 8.67
C VAL A 35 16.67 2.97 10.08
N ASN A 36 16.85 1.71 10.50
CA ASN A 36 16.52 1.35 11.88
C ASN A 36 17.54 1.95 12.84
N TRP A 37 17.05 2.48 13.95
CA TRP A 37 17.86 3.07 15.01
C TRP A 37 18.88 2.09 15.62
N ARG A 38 18.63 0.78 15.56
CA ARG A 38 19.59 -0.26 15.97
C ARG A 38 20.79 -0.40 15.03
N ASP A 39 20.66 0.05 13.79
CA ASP A 39 21.74 0.02 12.81
C ASP A 39 22.61 1.29 12.88
N LEU A 40 22.33 2.23 13.80
CA LEU A 40 23.06 3.51 13.96
C LEU A 40 24.51 3.36 14.43
N ASP A 41 24.93 2.19 14.90
CA ASP A 41 26.33 1.89 15.22
C ASP A 41 27.21 1.89 13.95
N TYR A 42 26.61 1.77 12.78
CA TYR A 42 27.27 2.03 11.50
C TYR A 42 27.03 3.48 11.09
N ALA A 43 28.07 4.14 10.56
CA ALA A 43 28.00 5.47 9.97
C ALA A 43 27.15 5.47 8.67
N TYR A 44 25.85 5.23 8.79
CA TYR A 44 24.90 5.44 7.71
C TYR A 44 24.72 6.95 7.55
N THR A 45 24.98 7.45 6.34
CA THR A 45 24.34 8.68 5.88
C THR A 45 22.89 8.33 5.56
N PRO A 46 21.99 8.69 6.47
CA PRO A 46 21.04 9.72 6.10
C PRO A 46 21.33 11.04 6.83
N THR A 47 21.22 12.13 6.08
CA THR A 47 20.83 13.43 6.62
C THR A 47 19.38 13.26 7.06
N THR A 48 19.02 13.65 8.27
CA THR A 48 17.60 13.79 8.63
C THR A 48 16.91 14.62 7.56
N PHE A 49 15.92 14.04 6.88
CA PHE A 49 15.13 14.77 5.90
C PHE A 49 14.11 15.63 6.65
N GLY A 50 13.84 16.82 6.13
CA GLY A 50 12.72 17.61 6.63
C GLY A 50 11.42 16.87 6.32
N ILE A 51 10.39 17.06 7.16
CA ILE A 51 9.10 16.37 7.00
C ILE A 51 8.50 16.59 5.59
N ALA A 52 8.71 17.76 5.00
CA ALA A 52 8.27 18.08 3.63
C ALA A 52 8.95 17.23 2.53
N SER A 53 10.03 16.51 2.84
CA SER A 53 10.74 15.61 1.93
C SER A 53 10.41 14.13 2.17
N HIS A 54 9.53 13.82 3.13
CA HIS A 54 9.08 12.45 3.37
C HIS A 54 7.89 12.10 2.47
N ILE A 55 7.73 10.81 2.18
CA ILE A 55 6.52 10.24 1.58
C ILE A 55 5.96 9.27 2.60
N ALA A 56 4.68 9.42 2.96
CA ALA A 56 4.01 8.54 3.92
C ALA A 56 3.34 7.37 3.19
N LEU A 57 2.86 6.36 3.92
CA LEU A 57 1.99 5.35 3.33
C LEU A 57 0.68 5.98 2.88
N ALA A 58 -0.04 6.66 3.78
CA ALA A 58 -1.19 7.49 3.44
C ALA A 58 -0.86 8.97 3.71
N PRO A 59 -1.37 9.91 2.90
CA PRO A 59 -1.24 11.34 3.20
C PRO A 59 -1.84 11.63 4.58
N ARG A 60 -1.19 12.51 5.35
CA ARG A 60 -1.71 12.96 6.64
C ARG A 60 -2.24 14.39 6.51
N PRO A 61 -3.34 14.76 7.18
CA PRO A 61 -3.77 16.15 7.26
C PRO A 61 -2.97 16.90 8.35
N GLY A 62 -2.64 18.18 8.11
CA GLY A 62 -2.00 19.06 9.10
C GLY A 62 -0.90 19.98 8.55
N LEU A 63 -0.64 21.10 9.24
CA LEU A 63 0.26 22.17 8.77
C LEU A 63 1.73 21.74 8.58
N TYR A 64 2.14 20.61 9.16
CA TYR A 64 3.48 20.04 9.09
C TYR A 64 3.46 18.55 8.74
N SER A 65 2.41 18.12 8.04
CA SER A 65 2.18 16.73 7.68
C SER A 65 2.68 16.42 6.27
N VAL A 66 2.97 15.15 6.01
CA VAL A 66 3.35 14.68 4.68
C VAL A 66 2.11 14.66 3.80
N SER A 67 2.07 15.55 2.81
CA SER A 67 0.94 15.70 1.88
C SER A 67 0.90 14.66 0.77
N ILE A 68 1.97 13.88 0.58
CA ILE A 68 2.10 12.88 -0.48
C ILE A 68 2.20 11.48 0.15
N GLY A 69 1.28 10.60 -0.24
CA GLY A 69 1.25 9.20 0.19
C GLY A 69 1.61 8.25 -0.94
N LEU A 70 2.02 7.03 -0.59
CA LEU A 70 2.08 5.91 -1.54
C LEU A 70 0.69 5.35 -1.84
N PHE A 71 -0.24 5.46 -0.90
CA PHE A 71 -1.64 5.06 -1.03
C PHE A 71 -2.43 6.23 -1.58
N TYR A 72 -3.40 5.89 -2.40
CA TYR A 72 -4.24 6.88 -3.04
C TYR A 72 -5.16 7.56 -2.02
N THR A 73 -5.43 8.83 -2.24
CA THR A 73 -6.62 9.50 -1.71
C THR A 73 -7.88 8.95 -2.40
N VAL A 74 -9.05 9.29 -1.85
CA VAL A 74 -10.34 8.91 -2.48
C VAL A 74 -10.43 9.41 -3.92
N ASP A 75 -9.98 10.63 -4.18
CA ASP A 75 -10.06 11.22 -5.52
C ASP A 75 -9.04 10.59 -6.48
N GLU A 76 -7.83 10.29 -6.00
CA GLU A 76 -6.84 9.54 -6.78
C GLU A 76 -7.31 8.11 -7.10
N VAL A 77 -8.00 7.41 -6.18
CA VAL A 77 -8.61 6.11 -6.50
C VAL A 77 -9.61 6.24 -7.64
N ARG A 78 -10.50 7.23 -7.59
CA ARG A 78 -11.50 7.45 -8.65
C ARG A 78 -10.84 7.74 -9.99
N GLU A 79 -9.82 8.58 -10.01
CA GLU A 79 -9.07 8.91 -11.22
C GLU A 79 -8.34 7.68 -11.79
N VAL A 80 -7.61 6.95 -10.94
CA VAL A 80 -6.85 5.76 -11.35
C VAL A 80 -7.78 4.66 -11.85
N VAL A 81 -8.91 4.42 -11.16
CA VAL A 81 -9.92 3.45 -11.61
C VAL A 81 -10.49 3.87 -12.96
N ALA A 82 -10.94 5.11 -13.12
CA ALA A 82 -11.49 5.60 -14.39
C ALA A 82 -10.49 5.49 -15.55
N LEU A 83 -9.24 5.87 -15.32
CA LEU A 83 -8.17 5.73 -16.31
C LEU A 83 -7.92 4.27 -16.67
N ARG A 84 -7.90 3.38 -15.66
CA ARG A 84 -7.67 1.95 -15.86
C ARG A 84 -8.82 1.28 -16.61
N THR A 85 -10.07 1.61 -16.33
CA THR A 85 -11.22 1.02 -17.04
C THR A 85 -11.40 1.57 -18.46
N THR A 86 -10.83 2.73 -18.77
CA THR A 86 -10.87 3.32 -20.12
C THR A 86 -9.67 2.90 -20.99
N ARG A 87 -8.51 2.65 -20.38
CA ARG A 87 -7.25 2.44 -21.14
C ARG A 87 -6.50 1.14 -20.82
N GLY A 88 -6.94 0.42 -19.79
CA GLY A 88 -6.25 -0.78 -19.30
C GLY A 88 -6.74 -2.08 -19.92
N PHE A 89 -7.82 -2.05 -20.71
CA PHE A 89 -8.50 -3.22 -21.24
C PHE A 89 -8.91 -3.00 -22.70
N ASP A 90 -9.15 -4.09 -23.42
CA ASP A 90 -9.63 -4.05 -24.81
C ASP A 90 -11.05 -3.48 -24.91
N ASP A 91 -11.88 -3.74 -23.89
CA ASP A 91 -13.25 -3.27 -23.78
C ASP A 91 -13.35 -2.19 -22.69
N GLU A 92 -13.84 -1.01 -23.06
CA GLU A 92 -14.09 0.06 -22.11
C GLU A 92 -15.28 -0.27 -21.20
N PHE A 93 -15.12 -0.01 -19.90
CA PHE A 93 -16.21 -0.10 -18.94
C PHE A 93 -16.07 0.97 -17.86
N THR A 94 -17.07 1.06 -17.01
CA THR A 94 -17.08 1.98 -15.87
C THR A 94 -17.33 1.21 -14.58
N ILE A 95 -16.88 1.77 -13.46
CA ILE A 95 -17.29 1.31 -12.13
C ILE A 95 -18.12 2.42 -11.53
N ASP A 96 -19.30 2.10 -10.99
CA ASP A 96 -20.15 3.11 -10.38
C ASP A 96 -19.51 3.72 -9.13
N ARG A 97 -20.01 4.88 -8.72
CA ARG A 97 -19.45 5.63 -7.59
C ARG A 97 -19.50 4.86 -6.26
N THR A 98 -20.58 4.11 -6.02
CA THR A 98 -20.77 3.35 -4.79
C THR A 98 -19.79 2.19 -4.72
N ALA A 99 -19.60 1.47 -5.82
CA ALA A 99 -18.61 0.42 -5.98
C ALA A 99 -17.18 0.97 -5.84
N MET A 100 -16.87 2.13 -6.43
CA MET A 100 -15.57 2.79 -6.23
C MET A 100 -15.31 3.17 -4.76
N ASP A 101 -16.31 3.75 -4.08
CA ASP A 101 -16.19 4.11 -2.66
C ASP A 101 -16.03 2.86 -1.79
N TYR A 102 -16.64 1.74 -2.18
CA TYR A 102 -16.44 0.44 -1.52
C TYR A 102 -15.03 -0.12 -1.79
N LEU A 103 -14.54 -0.08 -3.03
CA LEU A 103 -13.18 -0.49 -3.39
C LEU A 103 -12.14 0.32 -2.63
N TYR A 104 -12.33 1.63 -2.49
CA TYR A 104 -11.45 2.48 -1.66
C TYR A 104 -11.35 1.94 -0.23
N LYS A 105 -12.49 1.62 0.41
CA LYS A 105 -12.52 1.08 1.78
C LYS A 105 -11.91 -0.31 1.87
N LEU A 106 -12.23 -1.19 0.92
CA LEU A 106 -11.79 -2.58 0.92
C LEU A 106 -10.28 -2.70 0.71
N THR A 107 -9.74 -1.90 -0.20
CA THR A 107 -8.32 -1.90 -0.54
C THR A 107 -7.49 -1.00 0.36
N SER A 108 -8.13 -0.22 1.25
CA SER A 108 -7.48 0.86 2.01
C SER A 108 -6.66 1.80 1.10
N ALA A 109 -7.10 1.95 -0.15
CA ALA A 109 -6.42 2.67 -1.21
C ALA A 109 -4.99 2.20 -1.54
N HIS A 110 -4.65 0.96 -1.18
CA HIS A 110 -3.38 0.34 -1.55
C HIS A 110 -3.29 0.16 -3.08
N PRO A 111 -2.32 0.76 -3.79
CA PRO A 111 -2.31 0.80 -5.25
C PRO A 111 -2.35 -0.58 -5.92
N GLY A 112 -1.58 -1.53 -5.37
CA GLY A 112 -1.58 -2.91 -5.86
C GLY A 112 -2.92 -3.62 -5.68
N MET A 113 -3.66 -3.31 -4.61
CA MET A 113 -4.96 -3.93 -4.33
C MET A 113 -6.04 -3.29 -5.20
N VAL A 114 -6.01 -1.96 -5.39
CA VAL A 114 -6.91 -1.26 -6.30
C VAL A 114 -6.75 -1.81 -7.72
N ALA A 115 -5.51 -1.93 -8.21
CA ALA A 115 -5.25 -2.49 -9.53
C ALA A 115 -5.76 -3.94 -9.66
N ALA A 116 -5.45 -4.80 -8.69
CA ALA A 116 -5.92 -6.19 -8.69
C ALA A 116 -7.44 -6.30 -8.66
N MET A 117 -8.13 -5.49 -7.84
CA MET A 117 -9.59 -5.50 -7.77
C MET A 117 -10.23 -5.11 -9.10
N VAL A 118 -9.74 -4.07 -9.77
CA VAL A 118 -10.27 -3.66 -11.08
C VAL A 118 -10.09 -4.77 -12.12
N ASP A 119 -8.93 -5.42 -12.15
CA ASP A 119 -8.64 -6.52 -13.07
C ASP A 119 -9.51 -7.74 -12.80
N ILE A 120 -9.71 -8.10 -11.52
CA ILE A 120 -10.58 -9.22 -11.12
C ILE A 120 -12.04 -8.93 -11.50
N LEU A 121 -12.52 -7.71 -11.24
CA LEU A 121 -13.88 -7.31 -11.59
C LEU A 121 -14.11 -7.32 -13.09
N PHE A 122 -13.15 -6.82 -13.88
CA PHE A 122 -13.22 -6.92 -15.33
C PHE A 122 -13.28 -8.38 -15.77
N ASN A 123 -12.35 -9.22 -15.32
CA ASN A 123 -12.25 -10.61 -15.75
C ASN A 123 -13.49 -11.43 -15.37
N ALA A 124 -14.06 -11.21 -14.18
CA ALA A 124 -15.26 -11.89 -13.73
C ALA A 124 -16.48 -11.57 -14.59
N HIS A 125 -16.52 -10.37 -15.17
CA HIS A 125 -17.68 -9.86 -15.89
C HIS A 125 -17.42 -9.57 -17.38
N CYS A 126 -16.25 -9.97 -17.90
CA CYS A 126 -15.82 -9.61 -19.25
C CYS A 126 -16.74 -10.19 -20.33
N ASP A 127 -17.27 -11.41 -20.12
CA ASP A 127 -18.22 -12.02 -21.04
C ASP A 127 -19.53 -11.23 -21.13
N LEU A 128 -20.03 -10.74 -19.99
CA LEU A 128 -21.23 -9.89 -19.95
C LEU A 128 -20.97 -8.54 -20.61
N SER A 129 -19.77 -7.98 -20.42
CA SER A 129 -19.35 -6.73 -21.04
C SER A 129 -19.26 -6.86 -22.57
N LYS A 130 -18.58 -7.89 -23.08
CA LYS A 130 -18.46 -8.21 -24.51
C LYS A 130 -19.79 -8.48 -25.19
N GLN A 131 -20.76 -9.04 -24.46
CA GLN A 131 -22.12 -9.24 -24.94
C GLN A 131 -22.97 -7.96 -24.91
N GLY A 132 -22.42 -6.83 -24.44
CA GLY A 132 -23.13 -5.56 -24.29
C GLY A 132 -24.20 -5.59 -23.19
N LYS A 133 -24.18 -6.59 -22.30
CA LYS A 133 -25.18 -6.75 -21.22
C LYS A 133 -24.87 -5.83 -20.05
N ILE A 134 -23.59 -5.54 -19.81
CA ILE A 134 -23.16 -4.58 -18.81
C ILE A 134 -22.10 -3.64 -19.41
N HIS A 135 -22.15 -2.37 -19.03
CA HIS A 135 -21.08 -1.39 -19.29
C HIS A 135 -20.60 -0.72 -17.99
N THR A 136 -21.31 -0.97 -16.89
CA THR A 136 -21.01 -0.42 -15.57
C THR A 136 -21.01 -1.56 -14.55
N ILE A 137 -19.86 -1.75 -13.92
CA ILE A 137 -19.73 -2.60 -12.74
C ILE A 137 -20.33 -1.84 -11.55
N THR A 138 -21.22 -2.51 -10.84
CA THR A 138 -22.01 -1.93 -9.75
C THR A 138 -21.62 -2.61 -8.45
N MET A 139 -22.16 -2.11 -7.34
CA MET A 139 -21.94 -2.74 -6.04
C MET A 139 -22.36 -4.22 -6.02
N ASP A 140 -23.45 -4.59 -6.70
CA ASP A 140 -23.92 -5.98 -6.78
C ASP A 140 -22.90 -6.88 -7.48
N HIS A 141 -22.32 -6.41 -8.59
CA HIS A 141 -21.26 -7.11 -9.32
C HIS A 141 -19.99 -7.29 -8.47
N VAL A 142 -19.66 -6.32 -7.61
CA VAL A 142 -18.55 -6.43 -6.67
C VAL A 142 -18.83 -7.47 -5.59
N LEU A 143 -20.02 -7.43 -4.99
CA LEU A 143 -20.42 -8.39 -3.96
C LEU A 143 -20.53 -9.83 -4.50
N GLU A 144 -20.93 -9.99 -5.76
CA GLU A 144 -20.95 -11.30 -6.42
C GLU A 144 -19.55 -11.92 -6.49
N VAL A 145 -18.54 -11.13 -6.89
CA VAL A 145 -17.15 -11.58 -6.95
C VAL A 145 -16.61 -11.94 -5.56
N LEU A 146 -16.97 -11.17 -4.54
CA LEU A 146 -16.51 -11.40 -3.16
C LEU A 146 -17.24 -12.53 -2.44
N LYS A 147 -18.34 -13.04 -3.00
CA LYS A 147 -19.14 -14.10 -2.39
C LYS A 147 -18.42 -15.45 -2.32
N ASP A 148 -17.57 -15.74 -3.32
CA ASP A 148 -16.70 -16.91 -3.33
C ASP A 148 -15.26 -16.48 -3.01
N GLU A 149 -14.94 -16.43 -1.71
CA GLU A 149 -13.62 -16.02 -1.22
C GLU A 149 -12.50 -16.89 -1.79
N SER A 150 -12.74 -18.20 -1.97
CA SER A 150 -11.74 -19.13 -2.49
C SER A 150 -11.38 -18.79 -3.94
N GLN A 151 -12.39 -18.57 -4.79
CA GLN A 151 -12.18 -18.17 -6.18
C GLN A 151 -11.58 -16.76 -6.27
N PHE A 152 -11.99 -15.86 -5.38
CA PHE A 152 -11.47 -14.51 -5.28
C PHE A 152 -9.97 -14.49 -4.95
N PHE A 153 -9.54 -15.17 -3.89
CA PHE A 153 -8.13 -15.22 -3.50
C PHE A 153 -7.27 -15.95 -4.54
N LYS A 154 -7.82 -16.97 -5.21
CA LYS A 154 -7.16 -17.60 -6.37
C LYS A 154 -6.96 -16.62 -7.53
N SER A 155 -7.86 -15.66 -7.71
CA SER A 155 -7.73 -14.62 -8.73
C SER A 155 -6.70 -13.57 -8.32
N ILE A 156 -6.63 -13.22 -7.03
CA ILE A 156 -5.58 -12.33 -6.48
C ILE A 156 -4.18 -12.92 -6.68
N ASP A 157 -3.99 -14.24 -6.55
CA ASP A 157 -2.69 -14.92 -6.67
C ASP A 157 -1.91 -14.54 -7.95
N ASN A 158 -2.61 -14.24 -9.03
CA ASN A 158 -2.01 -13.81 -10.30
C ASN A 158 -1.49 -12.36 -10.30
N HIS A 159 -1.68 -11.61 -9.21
CA HIS A 159 -1.32 -10.21 -9.09
C HIS A 159 -0.17 -10.01 -8.11
N GLY A 160 0.65 -8.98 -8.35
CA GLY A 160 1.75 -8.64 -7.45
C GLY A 160 1.30 -8.34 -6.01
N ALA A 161 0.04 -7.92 -5.84
CA ALA A 161 -0.59 -7.69 -4.54
C ALA A 161 -0.69 -8.97 -3.69
N PHE A 162 -0.74 -10.17 -4.29
CA PHE A 162 -0.79 -11.41 -3.52
C PHE A 162 0.43 -11.60 -2.61
N ARG A 163 1.57 -10.99 -2.95
CA ARG A 163 2.81 -11.09 -2.17
C ARG A 163 2.69 -10.51 -0.77
N SER A 164 1.70 -9.63 -0.50
CA SER A 164 1.43 -9.12 0.84
C SER A 164 0.57 -10.07 1.69
N PHE A 165 0.08 -11.18 1.14
CA PHE A 165 -0.65 -12.17 1.93
C PHE A 165 0.26 -13.23 2.56
N PRO A 166 -0.07 -13.73 3.75
CA PRO A 166 0.70 -14.81 4.37
C PRO A 166 0.61 -16.12 3.57
N SER A 167 1.76 -16.62 3.10
CA SER A 167 1.83 -17.93 2.45
C SER A 167 1.92 -19.05 3.50
N HIS A 168 1.08 -20.08 3.39
CA HIS A 168 1.06 -21.23 4.32
C HIS A 168 2.45 -21.83 4.61
N SER A 169 3.33 -21.93 3.61
CA SER A 169 4.68 -22.50 3.75
C SER A 169 5.62 -21.68 4.63
N ALA A 170 5.33 -20.40 4.85
CA ALA A 170 6.16 -19.48 5.62
C ALA A 170 5.51 -19.00 6.92
N LEU A 171 4.25 -19.36 7.14
CA LEU A 171 3.45 -18.86 8.25
C LEU A 171 3.73 -19.67 9.51
N THR A 172 4.36 -19.04 10.50
CA THR A 172 4.65 -19.66 11.81
C THR A 172 3.53 -19.34 12.81
N SER A 173 3.42 -20.13 13.88
CA SER A 173 2.46 -19.87 14.96
C SER A 173 2.64 -18.50 15.61
N LYS A 174 3.88 -18.02 15.73
CA LYS A 174 4.17 -16.68 16.27
C LYS A 174 3.75 -15.57 15.31
N ALA A 175 3.94 -15.76 14.01
CA ALA A 175 3.47 -14.79 13.03
C ALA A 175 1.94 -14.74 12.96
N LEU A 176 1.28 -15.90 13.10
CA LEU A 176 -0.17 -15.96 13.27
C LEU A 176 -0.63 -15.17 14.49
N ASP A 177 0.07 -15.25 15.62
CA ASP A 177 -0.26 -14.47 16.81
C ASP A 177 -0.12 -12.97 16.56
N VAL A 178 0.98 -12.52 15.93
CA VAL A 178 1.18 -11.11 15.55
C VAL A 178 0.03 -10.61 14.66
N LEU A 179 -0.29 -11.36 13.59
CA LEU A 179 -1.36 -11.00 12.65
C LEU A 179 -2.73 -11.00 13.34
N GLY A 180 -3.01 -12.00 14.18
CA GLY A 180 -4.26 -12.10 14.95
C GLY A 180 -4.42 -10.97 15.96
N GLN A 181 -3.33 -10.53 16.60
CA GLN A 181 -3.36 -9.37 17.49
C GLN A 181 -3.66 -8.07 16.73
N ILE A 182 -3.09 -7.88 15.53
CA ILE A 182 -3.41 -6.73 14.68
C ILE A 182 -4.87 -6.79 14.24
N LEU A 183 -5.37 -7.96 13.82
CA LEU A 183 -6.77 -8.15 13.44
C LEU A 183 -7.73 -7.78 14.58
N ALA A 184 -7.38 -8.13 15.83
CA ALA A 184 -8.21 -7.85 17.00
C ALA A 184 -8.15 -6.37 17.45
N LYS A 185 -7.00 -5.71 17.32
CA LYS A 185 -6.73 -4.37 17.87
C LYS A 185 -6.69 -3.27 16.82
N GLY A 186 -6.73 -3.62 15.53
CA GLY A 186 -6.47 -2.75 14.37
C GLY A 186 -4.98 -2.40 14.17
N SER A 187 -4.22 -2.27 15.25
CA SER A 187 -2.78 -2.02 15.24
C SER A 187 -2.13 -2.48 16.54
N ILE A 188 -0.83 -2.76 16.51
CA ILE A 188 -0.01 -2.99 17.71
C ILE A 188 1.31 -2.23 17.60
N SER A 189 1.90 -1.87 18.75
CA SER A 189 3.20 -1.22 18.81
C SER A 189 4.29 -2.11 18.18
N PHE A 190 5.19 -1.49 17.44
CA PHE A 190 6.29 -2.20 16.80
C PHE A 190 7.38 -2.56 17.81
N ASP A 191 7.57 -3.85 18.06
CA ASP A 191 8.64 -4.37 18.92
C ASP A 191 9.84 -4.80 18.06
N PHE A 192 10.98 -4.17 18.32
CA PHE A 192 12.22 -4.43 17.59
C PHE A 192 12.87 -5.77 17.96
N ASP A 193 12.53 -6.35 19.10
CA ASP A 193 13.03 -7.65 19.56
C ASP A 193 12.14 -8.82 19.12
N ASP A 194 10.94 -8.53 18.60
CA ASP A 194 10.03 -9.55 18.12
C ASP A 194 10.40 -10.02 16.69
N ALA A 195 11.10 -11.15 16.62
CA ALA A 195 11.49 -11.78 15.36
C ALA A 195 10.30 -12.16 14.45
N ALA A 196 9.13 -12.48 15.02
CA ALA A 196 7.94 -12.80 14.23
C ALA A 196 7.33 -11.54 13.63
N MET A 197 7.30 -10.44 14.38
CA MET A 197 6.87 -9.14 13.86
C MET A 197 7.78 -8.65 12.74
N TRP A 198 9.10 -8.77 12.91
CA TRP A 198 10.06 -8.51 11.85
C TRP A 198 9.80 -9.35 10.61
N MET A 199 9.53 -10.64 10.76
CA MET A 199 9.21 -11.49 9.62
C MET A 199 7.96 -11.02 8.88
N CYS A 200 6.89 -10.69 9.61
CA CYS A 200 5.65 -10.15 9.02
C CYS A 200 5.93 -8.84 8.25
N TYR A 201 6.70 -7.92 8.84
CA TYR A 201 7.05 -6.64 8.21
C TYR A 201 7.93 -6.84 6.96
N MET A 202 8.97 -7.67 7.07
CA MET A 202 9.90 -7.92 5.97
C MET A 202 9.23 -8.61 4.78
N ARG A 203 8.23 -9.46 5.03
CA ARG A 203 7.44 -10.11 3.99
C ARG A 203 6.32 -9.23 3.41
N GLY A 204 6.14 -8.02 3.95
CA GLY A 204 5.08 -7.10 3.51
C GLY A 204 3.68 -7.51 3.96
N TRP A 205 3.56 -8.43 4.94
CA TRP A 205 2.27 -8.86 5.51
C TRP A 205 1.68 -7.81 6.43
N VAL A 206 2.51 -6.92 6.95
CA VAL A 206 2.12 -5.76 7.75
C VAL A 206 2.89 -4.55 7.28
N HIS A 207 2.30 -3.38 7.46
CA HIS A 207 2.93 -2.10 7.22
C HIS A 207 3.29 -1.43 8.53
N ARG A 208 4.50 -0.87 8.58
CA ARG A 208 4.98 -0.07 9.70
C ARG A 208 4.70 1.41 9.45
N THR A 209 4.07 2.09 10.40
CA THR A 209 3.67 3.50 10.28
C THR A 209 3.68 4.15 11.66
N LEU A 210 3.60 5.48 11.70
CA LEU A 210 3.40 6.19 12.96
C LEU A 210 1.91 6.33 13.27
N GLN A 211 1.50 6.10 14.51
CA GLN A 211 0.15 6.39 14.96
C GLN A 211 -0.08 7.91 14.98
N GLU A 212 -1.27 8.34 14.54
CA GLU A 212 -1.58 9.75 14.22
C GLU A 212 -1.42 10.70 15.42
N TYR A 213 -1.82 10.27 16.61
CA TYR A 213 -1.86 11.14 17.81
C TYR A 213 -0.64 10.99 18.72
N THR A 214 -0.05 9.82 18.77
CA THR A 214 1.04 9.49 19.71
C THR A 214 2.42 9.55 19.04
N SER A 215 2.46 9.55 17.70
CA SER A 215 3.68 9.32 16.92
C SER A 215 4.41 8.01 17.31
N GLU A 216 3.69 7.07 17.93
CA GLU A 216 4.22 5.75 18.24
C GLU A 216 4.34 4.92 16.98
N ASP A 217 5.40 4.12 16.93
CA ASP A 217 5.66 3.22 15.83
C ASP A 217 4.78 1.97 15.96
N VAL A 218 3.94 1.72 14.97
CA VAL A 218 2.94 0.66 15.00
C VAL A 218 2.96 -0.14 13.69
N VAL A 219 2.45 -1.37 13.76
CA VAL A 219 2.16 -2.19 12.59
C VAL A 219 0.66 -2.36 12.37
N VAL A 220 0.27 -2.31 11.10
CA VAL A 220 -1.12 -2.42 10.62
C VAL A 220 -1.20 -3.39 9.44
N LEU A 221 -2.38 -3.95 9.18
CA LEU A 221 -2.60 -4.71 7.95
C LEU A 221 -2.61 -3.77 6.72
N PRO A 222 -2.12 -4.22 5.55
CA PRO A 222 -2.03 -3.34 4.38
C PRO A 222 -3.39 -2.91 3.80
N SER A 223 -4.43 -3.72 3.98
CA SER A 223 -5.80 -3.40 3.57
C SER A 223 -6.83 -4.28 4.28
N ARG A 224 -8.11 -3.93 4.18
CA ARG A 224 -9.20 -4.74 4.71
C ARG A 224 -9.37 -6.10 4.01
N LEU A 225 -8.79 -6.29 2.82
CA LEU A 225 -8.72 -7.62 2.20
C LEU A 225 -7.88 -8.60 3.02
N HIS A 226 -6.97 -8.12 3.87
CA HIS A 226 -6.19 -8.97 4.77
C HIS A 226 -6.93 -9.32 6.06
N GLU A 227 -8.13 -8.77 6.25
CA GLU A 227 -9.04 -9.12 7.36
C GLU A 227 -9.99 -10.26 7.00
N MET A 228 -10.06 -10.64 5.71
CA MET A 228 -10.93 -11.67 5.16
C MET A 228 -10.31 -13.06 5.27
#